data_AF-A0A967ITS2-F1
#
_entry.id   AF-A0A967ITS2-F1
#
_cell.length_a   1.000
_cell.length_b   1.000
_cell.length_c   1.000
_cell.angle_alpha   90.00
_cell.angle_beta   90.00
_cell.angle_gamma   90.00
#
_symmetry.space_group_name_H-M   'P 1'
#
loop_
_entity.id
_entity.type
_entity.pdbx_description
1 polymer ?
#
loop_
_entity_poly.entity_id
_entity_poly.type
_entity_poly.pdbx_seq_one_letter_code
_entity_poly.pdbx_strand_id
1 'polypeptide(L)'
;MTKSVLLIMRHAKSDQSANVADFERPLNERGLRDAEKMGAWLKAQKIIPDRIVSSPAMRAKQTTQIVCKQLGSDIKDIIWDERVYEAGLGNLLDVISDHKINANCLMLTGHNPVLEQLLEYLSQDEARRNKDGKLLTAAAIAVLQYDETGISTEMQSGGLMELIRPKEI
;
A
#
# COMPACT_ATOMS: atom_id res chain seq x y z
N MET A 1 -18.54 7.39 -15.72
CA MET A 1 -18.51 6.33 -14.69
C MET A 1 -17.06 6.19 -14.23
N THR A 2 -16.80 6.19 -12.93
CA THR A 2 -15.44 6.29 -12.36
C THR A 2 -14.82 4.90 -12.21
N LYS A 3 -13.59 4.75 -12.70
CA LYS A 3 -12.80 3.53 -12.51
C LYS A 3 -12.38 3.39 -11.05
N SER A 4 -12.34 2.17 -10.52
CA SER A 4 -11.89 1.90 -9.16
C SER A 4 -10.39 1.60 -9.11
N VAL A 5 -9.73 1.93 -8.00
CA VAL A 5 -8.28 1.81 -7.82
C VAL A 5 -7.95 1.09 -6.53
N LEU A 6 -7.03 0.12 -6.60
CA LEU A 6 -6.38 -0.46 -5.44
C LEU A 6 -4.91 -0.01 -5.39
N LEU A 7 -4.53 0.64 -4.30
CA LEU A 7 -3.14 0.98 -3.99
C LEU A 7 -2.57 -0.06 -3.05
N ILE A 8 -1.55 -0.78 -3.50
CA ILE A 8 -0.80 -1.73 -2.67
C ILE A 8 0.50 -1.05 -2.23
N MET A 9 0.57 -0.65 -0.96
CA MET A 9 1.72 0.06 -0.40
C MET A 9 2.49 -0.83 0.57
N ARG A 10 3.79 -1.01 0.34
CA ARG A 10 4.67 -1.57 1.37
C ARG A 10 5.05 -0.48 2.37
N HIS A 11 5.08 -0.80 3.67
CA HIS A 11 5.59 0.13 4.68
C HIS A 11 6.99 0.68 4.32
N ALA A 12 7.29 1.90 4.76
CA ALA A 12 8.58 2.54 4.56
C ALA A 12 9.68 1.91 5.43
N LYS A 13 10.94 2.30 5.21
CA LYS A 13 12.09 1.62 5.82
C LYS A 13 12.06 1.76 7.35
N SER A 14 12.06 0.62 8.06
CA SER A 14 12.10 0.59 9.53
C SER A 14 13.51 0.78 10.10
N ASP A 15 13.59 1.13 11.38
CA ASP A 15 14.83 1.19 12.16
C ASP A 15 15.16 -0.17 12.78
N GLN A 16 16.07 -0.92 12.16
CA GLN A 16 16.50 -2.22 12.66
C GLN A 16 17.42 -2.14 13.89
N SER A 17 17.90 -0.95 14.26
CA SER A 17 18.75 -0.76 15.43
C SER A 17 17.96 -0.51 16.72
N ALA A 18 16.65 -0.25 16.61
CA ALA A 18 15.78 -0.03 17.75
C ALA A 18 15.65 -1.30 18.60
N ASN A 19 15.93 -1.19 19.90
CA ASN A 19 15.82 -2.29 20.86
C ASN A 19 14.37 -2.44 21.38
N VAL A 20 13.45 -2.76 20.47
CA VAL A 20 12.01 -2.91 20.74
C VAL A 20 11.46 -4.15 20.02
N ALA A 21 10.24 -4.58 20.36
CA ALA A 21 9.57 -5.67 19.66
C ALA A 21 9.34 -5.34 18.17
N ASP A 22 9.28 -6.35 17.29
CA ASP A 22 9.11 -6.15 15.83
C ASP A 22 7.90 -5.26 15.51
N PHE A 23 6.78 -5.52 16.20
CA PHE A 23 5.54 -4.79 16.04
C PHE A 23 5.68 -3.30 16.38
N GLU A 24 6.51 -2.96 17.36
CA GLU A 24 6.76 -1.59 17.82
C GLU A 24 7.87 -0.89 17.04
N ARG A 25 8.58 -1.60 16.15
CA ARG A 25 9.72 -1.05 15.42
C ARG A 25 9.31 0.15 14.57
N PRO A 26 9.89 1.35 14.80
CA PRO A 26 9.52 2.56 14.09
C PRO A 26 10.18 2.62 12.71
N LEU A 27 9.80 3.64 11.93
CA LEU A 27 10.53 4.08 10.76
C LEU A 27 11.87 4.69 11.13
N ASN A 28 12.88 4.51 10.28
CA ASN A 28 14.11 5.29 10.36
C ASN A 28 13.98 6.60 9.59
N GLU A 29 14.96 7.49 9.70
CA GLU A 29 14.93 8.80 9.04
C GLU A 29 14.70 8.73 7.53
N ARG A 30 15.28 7.72 6.87
CA ARG A 30 15.07 7.51 5.44
C ARG A 30 13.65 7.07 5.15
N GLY A 31 13.08 6.18 5.97
CA GLY A 31 11.69 5.74 5.87
C GLY A 31 10.71 6.90 6.04
N LEU A 32 10.97 7.82 6.98
CA LEU A 32 10.18 9.03 7.15
C LEU A 32 10.15 9.88 5.87
N ARG A 33 11.34 10.20 5.31
CA ARG A 33 11.45 10.97 4.07
C ARG A 33 10.84 10.25 2.86
N ASP A 34 11.05 8.94 2.75
CA ASP A 34 10.49 8.14 1.66
C ASP A 34 8.94 8.14 1.73
N ALA A 35 8.33 8.03 2.92
CA ALA A 35 6.88 8.11 3.08
C ALA A 35 6.31 9.49 2.71
N GLU A 36 7.00 10.59 3.07
CA GLU A 36 6.61 11.94 2.66
C GLU A 36 6.64 12.11 1.14
N LYS A 37 7.71 11.64 0.49
CA LYS A 37 7.84 11.67 -0.98
C LYS A 37 6.71 10.93 -1.67
N MET A 38 6.37 9.73 -1.19
CA MET A 38 5.30 8.93 -1.80
C MET A 38 3.93 9.58 -1.61
N GLY A 39 3.65 10.17 -0.44
CA GLY A 39 2.43 10.92 -0.22
C GLY A 39 2.31 12.16 -1.12
N ALA A 40 3.41 12.91 -1.28
CA ALA A 40 3.46 14.05 -2.19
C ALA A 40 3.27 13.62 -3.67
N TRP A 41 3.84 12.48 -4.06
CA TRP A 41 3.66 11.91 -5.39
C TRP A 41 2.19 11.52 -5.65
N LEU A 42 1.55 10.79 -4.73
CA LEU A 42 0.13 10.43 -4.84
C LEU A 42 -0.76 11.69 -5.01
N LYS A 43 -0.49 12.73 -4.21
CA LYS A 43 -1.18 14.02 -4.33
C LYS A 43 -0.98 14.66 -5.71
N ALA A 44 0.25 14.68 -6.22
CA ALA A 44 0.56 15.22 -7.54
C ALA A 44 -0.14 14.44 -8.68
N GLN A 45 -0.27 13.12 -8.53
CA GLN A 45 -1.01 12.26 -9.46
C GLN A 45 -2.54 12.36 -9.30
N LYS A 46 -3.04 13.10 -8.31
CA LYS A 46 -4.46 13.17 -7.94
C LYS A 46 -5.07 11.80 -7.60
N ILE A 47 -4.25 10.89 -7.09
CA ILE A 47 -4.67 9.57 -6.61
C ILE A 47 -4.87 9.68 -5.10
N ILE A 48 -6.09 10.02 -4.70
CA ILE A 48 -6.47 10.22 -3.29
C ILE A 48 -7.33 9.03 -2.85
N PRO A 49 -6.85 8.16 -1.94
CA PRO A 49 -7.66 7.07 -1.41
C PRO A 49 -8.84 7.61 -0.58
N ASP A 50 -10.03 7.08 -0.86
CA ASP A 50 -11.25 7.30 -0.08
C ASP A 50 -11.50 6.20 0.96
N ARG A 51 -10.73 5.10 0.87
CA ARG A 51 -10.67 4.05 1.89
C ARG A 51 -9.21 3.68 2.16
N ILE A 52 -8.83 3.60 3.43
CA ILE A 52 -7.47 3.23 3.82
C ILE A 52 -7.50 2.13 4.87
N VAL A 53 -6.81 1.04 4.58
CA VAL A 53 -6.59 -0.08 5.48
C VAL A 53 -5.10 -0.27 5.65
N SER A 54 -4.65 -0.46 6.89
CA SER A 54 -3.22 -0.60 7.19
C SER A 54 -2.98 -1.55 8.33
N SER A 55 -1.82 -2.22 8.30
CA SER A 55 -1.34 -2.97 9.45
C SER A 55 -1.13 -2.04 10.65
N PRO A 56 -1.51 -2.48 11.87
CA PRO A 56 -1.31 -1.67 13.07
C PRO A 56 0.15 -1.59 13.56
N ALA A 57 1.07 -2.39 12.98
CA ALA A 57 2.49 -2.34 13.32
C ALA A 57 3.08 -0.94 13.10
N MET A 58 3.94 -0.49 14.01
CA MET A 58 4.37 0.90 14.14
C MET A 58 4.92 1.48 12.82
N ARG A 59 5.79 0.74 12.12
CA ARG A 59 6.32 1.14 10.80
C ARG A 59 5.24 1.35 9.73
N ALA A 60 4.21 0.50 9.68
CA ALA A 60 3.13 0.62 8.71
C ALA A 60 2.21 1.79 9.10
N LYS A 61 1.86 1.88 10.39
CA LYS A 61 1.10 2.98 10.97
C LYS A 61 1.72 4.35 10.67
N GLN A 62 2.99 4.53 10.99
CA GLN A 62 3.72 5.77 10.69
C GLN A 62 3.77 6.05 9.19
N THR A 63 4.01 5.04 8.35
CA THR A 63 4.01 5.20 6.89
C THR A 63 2.67 5.73 6.40
N THR A 64 1.57 5.08 6.78
CA THR A 64 0.22 5.46 6.36
C THR A 64 -0.13 6.86 6.86
N GLN A 65 0.14 7.19 8.13
CA GLN A 65 -0.14 8.51 8.68
C GLN A 65 0.62 9.64 7.96
N ILE A 66 1.90 9.41 7.66
CA ILE A 66 2.73 10.39 6.92
C ILE A 66 2.17 10.59 5.50
N VAL A 67 1.83 9.51 4.79
CA VAL A 67 1.22 9.59 3.46
C VAL A 67 -0.10 10.37 3.52
N CYS A 68 -0.98 10.05 4.47
CA CYS A 68 -2.26 10.74 4.64
C CYS A 68 -2.07 12.25 4.89
N LYS A 69 -1.10 12.62 5.74
CA LYS A 69 -0.78 14.03 6.01
C LYS A 69 -0.41 14.81 4.74
N GLN A 70 0.30 14.18 3.81
CA GLN A 70 0.65 14.82 2.54
C GLN A 70 -0.57 15.00 1.63
N LEU A 71 -1.45 13.99 1.58
CA LEU A 71 -2.68 14.00 0.78
C LEU A 71 -3.66 15.08 1.27
N GLY A 72 -3.74 15.33 2.58
CA GLY A 72 -4.55 16.38 3.18
C GLY A 72 -5.18 15.94 4.50
N SER A 73 -5.62 16.90 5.32
CA SER A 73 -6.19 16.65 6.65
C SER A 73 -7.56 15.97 6.68
N ASP A 74 -8.20 15.82 5.51
CA ASP A 74 -9.56 15.29 5.40
C ASP A 74 -9.61 13.76 5.37
N ILE A 75 -8.47 13.09 5.27
CA ILE A 75 -8.38 11.64 5.44
C ILE A 75 -8.45 11.33 6.93
N LYS A 76 -9.67 11.15 7.44
CA LYS A 76 -9.94 11.04 8.88
C LYS A 76 -10.01 9.60 9.40
N ASP A 77 -10.28 8.63 8.53
CA ASP A 77 -10.60 7.27 8.97
C ASP A 77 -9.66 6.23 8.35
N ILE A 78 -8.53 5.98 9.02
CA ILE A 78 -7.66 4.84 8.72
C ILE A 78 -8.16 3.63 9.50
N ILE A 79 -8.41 2.53 8.79
CA ILE A 79 -8.77 1.25 9.38
C ILE A 79 -7.49 0.48 9.70
N TRP A 80 -7.29 0.18 10.98
CA TRP A 80 -6.17 -0.62 11.46
C TRP A 80 -6.60 -2.08 11.58
N ASP A 81 -6.25 -2.91 10.60
CA ASP A 81 -6.68 -4.30 10.52
C ASP A 81 -5.52 -5.24 10.88
N GLU A 82 -5.66 -5.96 12.00
CA GLU A 82 -4.64 -6.87 12.53
C GLU A 82 -4.29 -7.97 11.53
N ARG A 83 -5.23 -8.37 10.67
CA ARG A 83 -5.03 -9.41 9.64
C ARG A 83 -4.00 -9.03 8.58
N VAL A 84 -3.58 -7.75 8.53
CA VAL A 84 -2.53 -7.26 7.62
C VAL A 84 -1.12 -7.44 8.21
N TYR A 85 -1.00 -7.61 9.53
CA TYR A 85 0.28 -7.94 10.18
C TYR A 85 0.49 -9.47 10.15
N GLU A 86 1.70 -9.92 9.74
CA GLU A 86 2.01 -11.36 9.59
C GLU A 86 0.98 -12.14 8.74
N ALA A 87 0.37 -11.43 7.78
CA ALA A 87 -0.68 -11.94 6.92
C ALA A 87 -0.20 -13.05 5.97
N GLY A 88 -1.07 -14.01 5.65
CA GLY A 88 -1.00 -14.78 4.41
C GLY A 88 -1.77 -14.09 3.27
N LEU A 89 -1.62 -14.59 2.04
CA LEU A 89 -2.30 -14.03 0.86
C LEU A 89 -3.83 -13.99 1.05
N GLY A 90 -4.41 -15.09 1.54
CA GLY A 90 -5.85 -15.17 1.82
C GLY A 90 -6.33 -14.08 2.78
N ASN A 91 -5.56 -13.77 3.82
CA ASN A 91 -5.91 -12.70 4.75
C ASN A 91 -5.98 -11.33 4.05
N LEU A 92 -5.04 -11.03 3.14
CA LEU A 92 -5.07 -9.75 2.42
C LEU A 92 -6.24 -9.68 1.42
N LEU A 93 -6.59 -10.80 0.78
CA LEU A 93 -7.76 -10.87 -0.10
C LEU A 93 -9.06 -10.66 0.70
N ASP A 94 -9.19 -11.29 1.87
CA ASP A 94 -10.34 -11.10 2.76
C ASP A 94 -10.45 -9.64 3.23
N VAL A 95 -9.33 -9.04 3.64
CA VAL A 95 -9.27 -7.63 4.04
C VAL A 95 -9.72 -6.71 2.89
N ILE A 96 -9.24 -6.95 1.66
CA ILE A 96 -9.70 -6.17 0.50
C ILE A 96 -11.19 -6.37 0.26
N SER A 97 -11.68 -7.62 0.33
CA SER A 97 -13.09 -7.95 0.11
C SER A 97 -14.02 -7.26 1.12
N ASP A 98 -13.63 -7.24 2.40
CA ASP A 98 -14.41 -6.63 3.47
C ASP A 98 -14.49 -5.10 3.35
N HIS A 99 -13.41 -4.47 2.85
CA HIS A 99 -13.27 -3.00 2.86
C HIS A 99 -13.45 -2.33 1.49
N LYS A 100 -13.59 -3.08 0.40
CA LYS A 100 -13.76 -2.52 -0.96
C LYS A 100 -15.12 -1.88 -1.22
N ILE A 101 -16.15 -2.23 -0.45
CA ILE A 101 -17.53 -1.78 -0.72
C ILE A 101 -17.58 -0.26 -0.66
N ASN A 102 -18.08 0.36 -1.74
CA ASN A 102 -18.19 1.80 -1.94
C ASN A 102 -16.84 2.57 -1.95
N ALA A 103 -15.70 1.88 -2.08
CA ALA A 103 -14.40 2.52 -2.24
C ALA A 103 -14.09 2.72 -3.73
N ASN A 104 -13.88 3.97 -4.16
CA ASN A 104 -13.34 4.23 -5.50
C ASN A 104 -11.82 4.11 -5.50
N CYS A 105 -11.17 4.37 -4.37
CA CYS A 105 -9.73 4.22 -4.22
C CYS A 105 -9.40 3.67 -2.83
N LEU A 106 -9.13 2.36 -2.79
CA LEU A 106 -8.70 1.65 -1.59
C LEU A 106 -7.18 1.62 -1.52
N MET A 107 -6.59 2.05 -0.40
CA MET A 107 -5.18 1.85 -0.10
C MET A 107 -4.99 0.78 0.97
N LEU A 108 -4.21 -0.26 0.66
CA LEU A 108 -3.75 -1.27 1.60
C LEU A 108 -2.26 -1.08 1.90
N THR A 109 -1.92 -0.76 3.15
CA THR A 109 -0.51 -0.66 3.60
C THR A 109 -0.10 -1.85 4.45
N GLY A 110 0.91 -2.61 4.01
CA GLY A 110 1.31 -3.85 4.68
C GLY A 110 2.78 -4.22 4.52
N HIS A 111 3.06 -5.53 4.52
CA HIS A 111 4.42 -6.09 4.61
C HIS A 111 4.72 -7.10 3.50
N ASN A 112 5.99 -7.16 3.10
CA ASN A 112 6.49 -8.24 2.25
C ASN A 112 6.76 -9.49 3.11
N PRO A 113 6.72 -10.70 2.51
CA PRO A 113 6.59 -10.99 1.08
C PRO A 113 5.16 -10.95 0.53
N VAL A 114 4.15 -10.93 1.41
CA VAL A 114 2.76 -11.21 1.00
C VAL A 114 2.16 -10.10 0.14
N LEU A 115 2.58 -8.85 0.28
CA LEU A 115 2.18 -7.80 -0.69
C LEU A 115 2.69 -8.05 -2.12
N GLU A 116 3.86 -8.66 -2.30
CA GLU A 116 4.36 -9.00 -3.64
C GLU A 116 3.53 -10.13 -4.23
N GLN A 117 3.22 -11.15 -3.42
CA GLN A 117 2.31 -12.24 -3.83
C GLN A 117 0.92 -11.72 -4.17
N LEU A 118 0.39 -10.78 -3.39
CA LEU A 118 -0.89 -10.13 -3.65
C LEU A 118 -0.88 -9.37 -4.99
N LEU A 119 0.17 -8.59 -5.24
CA LEU A 119 0.32 -7.87 -6.50
C LEU A 119 0.40 -8.84 -7.69
N GLU A 120 1.23 -9.87 -7.58
CA GLU A 120 1.37 -10.90 -8.63
C GLU A 120 0.07 -11.70 -8.85
N TYR A 121 -0.73 -11.93 -7.79
CA TYR A 121 -2.00 -12.63 -7.87
C TYR A 121 -3.09 -11.79 -8.57
N LEU A 122 -3.21 -10.50 -8.21
CA LEU A 122 -4.28 -9.63 -8.69
C LEU A 122 -3.98 -9.01 -10.07
N SER A 123 -2.71 -8.78 -10.40
CA SER A 123 -2.31 -8.06 -11.62
C SER A 123 -2.51 -8.90 -12.88
N GLN A 124 -3.12 -8.31 -13.90
CA GLN A 124 -3.16 -8.85 -15.27
C GLN A 124 -1.80 -8.76 -15.97
N ASP A 125 -1.03 -7.74 -15.61
CA ASP A 125 0.25 -7.43 -16.23
C ASP A 125 1.42 -7.93 -15.39
N GLU A 126 2.54 -8.22 -16.04
CA GLU A 126 3.78 -8.53 -15.33
C GLU A 126 4.36 -7.26 -14.68
N ALA A 127 4.49 -7.30 -13.36
CA ALA A 127 4.99 -6.16 -12.61
C ALA A 127 6.53 -6.06 -12.70
N ARG A 128 7.04 -4.92 -13.19
CA ARG A 128 8.48 -4.75 -13.43
C ARG A 128 9.30 -4.82 -12.13
N ARG A 129 10.32 -5.67 -12.11
CA ARG A 129 11.34 -5.68 -11.04
C ARG A 129 12.37 -4.58 -11.28
N ASN A 130 12.93 -4.03 -10.21
CA ASN A 130 14.05 -3.10 -10.33
C ASN A 130 15.36 -3.83 -10.70
N LYS A 131 16.45 -3.08 -10.91
CA LYS A 131 17.78 -3.64 -11.24
C LYS A 131 18.33 -4.67 -10.23
N ASP A 132 17.81 -4.66 -9.00
CA ASP A 132 18.19 -5.59 -7.92
C ASP A 132 17.21 -6.78 -7.81
N GLY A 133 16.31 -6.96 -8.79
CA GLY A 133 15.29 -8.02 -8.80
C GLY A 133 14.10 -7.80 -7.85
N LYS A 134 13.97 -6.62 -7.24
CA LYS A 134 12.95 -6.33 -6.23
C LYS A 134 11.68 -5.74 -6.85
N LEU A 135 10.54 -6.24 -6.39
CA LEU A 135 9.24 -5.77 -6.85
C LEU A 135 8.77 -4.58 -6.00
N LEU A 136 8.34 -4.82 -4.76
CA LEU A 136 7.88 -3.80 -3.81
C LEU A 136 8.98 -3.48 -2.80
N THR A 137 9.84 -2.52 -3.11
CA THR A 137 10.79 -1.97 -2.14
C THR A 137 10.07 -1.22 -1.01
N ALA A 138 10.74 -0.93 0.11
CA ALA A 138 10.13 -0.13 1.17
C ALA A 138 9.53 1.18 0.62
N ALA A 139 8.31 1.52 1.06
CA ALA A 139 7.48 2.61 0.57
C ALA A 139 7.03 2.54 -0.91
N ALA A 140 7.31 1.45 -1.64
CA ALA A 140 6.80 1.30 -2.99
C ALA A 140 5.27 1.21 -3.01
N ILE A 141 4.66 1.74 -4.08
CA ILE A 141 3.22 1.70 -4.34
C ILE A 141 2.99 1.07 -5.71
N ALA A 142 2.14 0.05 -5.77
CA ALA A 142 1.52 -0.41 -7.00
C ALA A 142 0.11 0.15 -7.12
N VAL A 143 -0.26 0.56 -8.33
CA VAL A 143 -1.58 1.11 -8.65
C VAL A 143 -2.29 0.14 -9.59
N LEU A 144 -3.26 -0.61 -9.05
CA LEU A 144 -4.13 -1.47 -9.86
C LEU A 144 -5.43 -0.72 -10.16
N GLN A 145 -5.87 -0.79 -11.41
CA GLN A 145 -7.12 -0.21 -11.88
C GLN A 145 -8.10 -1.32 -12.28
N TYR A 146 -9.35 -1.12 -11.89
CA TYR A 146 -10.46 -2.02 -12.21
C TYR A 146 -11.50 -1.30 -13.06
N ASP A 147 -12.34 -2.09 -13.73
CA ASP A 147 -13.45 -1.61 -14.53
C ASP A 147 -14.65 -1.19 -13.66
N GLU A 148 -15.82 -1.08 -14.29
CA GLU A 148 -17.07 -0.69 -13.65
C GLU A 148 -17.60 -1.67 -12.60
N THR A 149 -17.05 -2.89 -12.50
CA THR A 149 -17.44 -3.87 -11.48
C THR A 149 -16.83 -3.59 -10.10
N GLY A 150 -15.88 -2.63 -10.04
CA GLY A 150 -15.20 -2.24 -8.81
C GLY A 150 -13.97 -3.10 -8.50
N ILE A 151 -13.36 -2.89 -7.33
CA ILE A 151 -12.17 -3.65 -6.91
C ILE A 151 -12.52 -5.14 -6.81
N SER A 152 -11.75 -5.99 -7.47
CA SER A 152 -11.89 -7.45 -7.41
C SER A 152 -10.72 -8.10 -6.68
N THR A 153 -11.01 -9.20 -6.00
CA THR A 153 -10.03 -10.07 -5.33
C THR A 153 -9.83 -11.37 -6.11
N GLU A 154 -10.34 -11.45 -7.33
CA GLU A 154 -10.10 -12.58 -8.24
C GLU A 154 -8.69 -12.47 -8.85
N MET A 155 -8.14 -13.62 -9.21
CA MET A 155 -6.84 -13.69 -9.87
C MET A 155 -6.84 -12.91 -11.18
N GLN A 156 -5.79 -12.12 -11.44
CA GLN A 156 -5.60 -11.36 -12.69
C GLN A 156 -6.81 -10.47 -13.04
N SER A 157 -7.34 -9.77 -12.04
CA SER A 157 -8.54 -8.93 -12.20
C SER A 157 -8.24 -7.43 -12.30
N GLY A 158 -7.04 -6.98 -11.89
CA GLY A 158 -6.64 -5.57 -11.94
C GLY A 158 -5.57 -5.31 -13.00
N GLY A 159 -5.75 -4.27 -13.81
CA GLY A 159 -4.71 -3.78 -14.70
C GLY A 159 -3.66 -2.96 -13.94
N LEU A 160 -2.37 -3.25 -14.11
CA LEU A 160 -1.30 -2.54 -13.43
C LEU A 160 -0.96 -1.24 -14.16
N MET A 161 -1.38 -0.12 -13.57
CA MET A 161 -1.16 1.19 -14.16
C MET A 161 0.23 1.74 -13.84
N GLU A 162 0.71 1.50 -12.62
CA GLU A 162 1.99 2.04 -12.16
C GLU A 162 2.59 1.18 -11.06
N LEU A 163 3.92 1.08 -11.04
CA LEU A 163 4.68 0.55 -9.91
C LEU A 163 5.82 1.51 -9.65
N ILE A 164 5.63 2.36 -8.63
CA ILE A 164 6.52 3.47 -8.31
C ILE A 164 7.25 3.23 -6.99
N ARG A 165 8.51 3.64 -6.94
CA ARG A 165 9.39 3.53 -5.77
C ARG A 165 9.96 4.89 -5.40
N PRO A 166 10.34 5.13 -4.13
CA PRO A 166 10.90 6.41 -3.70
C PRO A 166 12.17 6.87 -4.46
N LYS A 167 12.90 5.94 -5.10
CA LYS A 167 14.11 6.24 -5.89
C LYS A 167 13.82 6.65 -7.34
N GLU A 168 12.57 6.52 -7.77
CA GLU A 168 12.11 6.77 -9.13
C GLU A 168 11.33 8.10 -9.23
N ILE A 169 11.25 8.82 -8.11
CA ILE A 169 10.72 10.18 -7.95
C ILE A 169 11.90 11.11 -7.69
#